data_AF-A0A7X7PF69-F1
#
_entry.id   AF-A0A7X7PF69-F1
#
_cell.length_a   1.000
_cell.length_b   1.000
_cell.length_c   1.000
_cell.angle_alpha   90.00
_cell.angle_beta   90.00
_cell.angle_gamma   90.00
#
_symmetry.space_group_name_H-M   'P 1'
#
loop_
_entity.id
_entity.type
_entity.pdbx_description
1 polymer ?
#
loop_
_entity_poly.entity_id
_entity_poly.type
_entity_poly.pdbx_seq_one_letter_code
_entity_poly.pdbx_strand_id
1 'polypeptide(L)'
;MVVVRPLPNMQMRALLLSLAALLVPVIGAFAFPEGARQYEALLWLLALVPAFLLAYQRGWRGVATALALGMATLSVTYAVTTALGRGLPDMLPGVIVFYLAITLGIGIFAERMHRDRACETEAAAALLDAMTALPNHLHAELFLEREFAAAVRGRPLSVVLFDFDDFDRYNLQHGRGAGDGVLRAFATLLRANTRRMNLAARWKGDSFLCILGGADEEGALIFAGRTQEKLRGAASPFPLPSVSAGIAAYRHDVEDAHALIRHAEQALQEAREAGGDRVRIHGRSLDELRGTQSIADAIARARGGLAEAGAGMEDGRRVRTACVLMQDESRRRRMVTQLEQLGFSVREDVLDGLFPLTSEYDVVAIDVTTPAGRDLVRSVRERYPTTRLLGILDPVAPIDPDLLGTRVDGYWHDHMAASVLNANLRELVLERQRMVDVALNARQLREEVRAREREGRAALEESEARFRAAAQALRDVVIRTDASLRITFVNPAWTRVLGRGAADAVGRSLGDFIDEAERDDVLAEIGEVLSGAKPEVRRSVRFVAGDTTRPLDVMLQPVHGFSSRIEGLAGTISAPAEDSGVR
;
A
#
# COMPACT_ATOMS: atom_id res chain seq x y z
N MET A 1 4.77 9.43 -5.05
CA MET A 1 6.18 9.42 -4.61
C MET A 1 6.45 10.82 -4.07
N VAL A 2 6.58 10.96 -2.74
CA VAL A 2 6.79 12.27 -2.11
C VAL A 2 8.26 12.62 -2.33
N VAL A 3 8.52 13.56 -3.23
CA VAL A 3 9.84 14.19 -3.33
C VAL A 3 10.02 14.99 -2.04
N VAL A 4 10.69 14.39 -1.06
CA VAL A 4 11.12 15.10 0.14
C VAL A 4 12.17 16.10 -0.31
N ARG A 5 11.75 17.31 -0.68
CA ARG A 5 12.69 18.43 -0.81
C ARG A 5 13.36 18.61 0.55
N PRO A 6 14.69 18.59 0.65
CA PRO A 6 15.35 18.91 1.90
C PRO A 6 14.91 20.30 2.33
N LEU A 7 14.32 20.41 3.53
CA LEU A 7 13.86 21.66 4.08
C LEU A 7 15.04 22.67 4.09
N PRO A 8 14.88 23.89 3.58
CA PRO A 8 15.98 24.87 3.45
C PRO A 8 16.68 25.21 4.78
N ASN A 9 16.05 24.89 5.92
CA ASN A 9 16.58 25.17 7.25
C ASN A 9 17.49 24.08 7.83
N MET A 10 17.65 22.91 7.20
CA MET A 10 18.49 21.82 7.74
C MET A 10 19.99 22.15 7.73
N GLN A 11 20.45 22.94 6.75
CA GLN A 11 21.86 23.33 6.64
C GLN A 11 22.27 24.32 7.72
N MET A 12 21.41 25.31 8.01
CA MET A 12 21.65 26.30 9.06
C MET A 12 21.67 25.66 10.45
N ARG A 13 20.73 24.75 10.72
CA ARG A 13 20.64 24.03 12.00
C ARG A 13 21.87 23.16 12.25
N ALA A 14 22.35 22.42 11.25
CA ALA A 14 23.55 21.60 11.40
C ALA A 14 24.82 22.42 11.64
N LEU A 15 24.96 23.59 11.01
CA LEU A 15 26.07 24.52 11.28
C LEU A 15 26.02 25.05 12.72
N LEU A 16 24.85 25.46 13.21
CA LEU A 16 24.68 25.96 14.58
C LEU A 16 24.95 24.87 15.62
N LEU A 17 24.44 23.64 15.41
CA LEU A 17 24.71 22.48 16.26
C LEU A 17 26.20 22.11 16.29
N SER A 18 26.87 22.21 15.14
CA SER A 18 28.32 21.97 15.03
C SER A 18 29.12 23.01 15.80
N LEU A 19 28.76 24.30 15.70
CA LEU A 19 29.41 25.37 16.46
C LEU A 19 29.20 25.21 17.97
N ALA A 20 27.97 24.89 18.40
CA ALA A 20 27.66 24.64 19.80
C ALA A 20 28.43 23.45 20.37
N ALA A 21 28.55 22.35 19.62
CA ALA A 21 29.30 21.16 20.01
C ALA A 21 30.80 21.42 20.20
N LEU A 22 31.40 22.34 19.42
CA LEU A 22 32.81 22.71 19.56
C LEU A 22 33.07 23.68 20.71
N LEU A 23 32.08 24.46 21.15
CA LEU A 23 32.22 25.37 22.29
C LEU A 23 32.27 24.63 23.63
N VAL A 24 31.59 23.49 23.76
CA VAL A 24 31.53 22.71 25.01
C VAL A 24 32.91 22.26 25.51
N PRO A 25 33.80 21.62 24.73
CA PRO A 25 35.12 21.23 25.21
C PRO A 25 36.01 22.44 25.54
N VAL A 26 35.87 23.54 24.79
CA VAL A 26 36.58 24.80 25.07
C VAL A 26 36.15 25.35 26.43
N ILE A 27 34.84 25.51 26.65
CA ILE A 27 34.28 26.03 27.91
C ILE A 27 34.63 25.09 29.07
N GLY A 28 34.52 23.78 28.89
CA GLY A 28 34.85 22.77 29.92
C GLY A 28 36.31 22.84 30.36
N ALA A 29 37.23 23.00 29.40
CA ALA A 29 38.67 23.14 29.67
C ALA A 29 39.01 24.42 30.47
N PHE A 30 38.22 25.49 30.30
CA PHE A 30 38.43 26.76 31.01
C PHE A 30 37.72 26.83 32.37
N ALA A 31 36.46 26.41 32.43
CA ALA A 31 35.62 26.57 33.61
C ALA A 31 35.92 25.55 34.71
N PHE A 32 36.38 24.34 34.34
CA PHE A 32 36.58 23.23 35.29
C PHE A 32 37.92 22.51 35.04
N PRO A 33 39.08 23.18 35.24
CA PRO A 33 40.38 22.66 34.85
C PRO A 33 40.82 21.38 35.59
N GLU A 34 40.33 21.12 36.81
CA GLU A 34 40.62 19.89 37.56
C GLU A 34 39.74 18.70 37.12
N GLY A 35 38.43 18.95 36.91
CA GLY A 35 37.50 17.94 36.40
C GLY A 35 37.71 17.61 34.92
N ALA A 36 38.14 18.58 34.11
CA ALA A 36 38.40 18.40 32.69
C ALA A 36 39.54 17.40 32.43
N ARG A 37 40.54 17.28 33.32
CA ARG A 37 41.60 16.27 33.18
C ARG A 37 41.08 14.83 33.32
N GLN A 38 40.03 14.63 34.12
CA GLN A 38 39.46 13.30 34.37
C GLN A 38 38.51 12.85 33.24
N TYR A 39 37.91 13.81 32.53
CA TYR A 39 36.94 13.58 31.44
C TYR A 39 37.43 14.09 30.08
N GLU A 40 38.75 14.29 29.93
CA GLU A 40 39.33 14.98 28.78
C GLU A 40 38.98 14.32 27.44
N ALA A 41 39.08 12.99 27.39
CA ALA A 41 38.71 12.21 26.19
C ALA A 41 37.21 12.31 25.85
N LEU A 42 36.32 12.39 26.85
CA LEU A 42 34.87 12.50 26.68
C LEU A 42 34.46 13.88 26.17
N LEU A 43 35.14 14.94 26.58
CA LEU A 43 34.91 16.29 26.08
C LEU A 43 35.31 16.41 24.59
N TRP A 44 36.43 15.80 24.20
CA TRP A 44 36.91 15.83 22.82
C TRP A 44 36.12 14.94 21.86
N LEU A 45 35.42 13.90 22.35
CA LEU A 45 34.45 13.13 21.55
C LEU A 45 33.35 14.03 20.96
N LEU A 46 32.99 15.14 21.62
CA LEU A 46 31.98 16.07 21.11
C LEU A 46 32.47 16.86 19.87
N ALA A 47 33.78 16.99 19.68
CA ALA A 47 34.35 17.57 18.47
C ALA A 47 34.13 16.71 17.21
N LEU A 48 33.74 15.43 17.37
CA LEU A 48 33.36 14.56 16.24
C LEU A 48 31.97 14.85 15.69
N VAL A 49 31.09 15.48 16.47
CA VAL A 49 29.72 15.81 16.06
C VAL A 49 29.70 16.74 14.81
N PRO A 50 30.50 17.83 14.75
CA PRO A 50 30.68 18.61 13.53
C PRO A 50 31.15 17.79 12.33
N ALA A 51 32.11 16.89 12.53
CA ALA A 51 32.65 16.06 11.47
C ALA A 51 31.59 15.16 10.88
N PHE A 52 30.77 14.53 11.71
CA PHE A 52 29.65 13.71 11.28
C PHE A 52 28.56 14.52 10.56
N LEU A 53 28.10 15.62 11.16
CA LEU A 53 26.99 16.42 10.62
C LEU A 53 27.36 17.11 9.30
N LEU A 54 28.55 17.69 9.20
CA LEU A 54 28.99 18.40 7.99
C LEU A 54 29.37 17.42 6.88
N ALA A 55 30.03 16.30 7.21
CA ALA A 55 30.29 15.24 6.23
C ALA A 55 28.99 14.66 5.66
N TYR A 56 27.98 14.43 6.51
CA TYR A 56 26.67 13.93 6.09
C TYR A 56 25.98 14.87 5.09
N GLN A 57 26.09 16.19 5.26
CA GLN A 57 25.39 17.15 4.40
C GLN A 57 26.18 17.63 3.18
N ARG A 58 27.52 17.70 3.26
CA ARG A 58 28.38 18.32 2.23
C ARG A 58 29.48 17.40 1.70
N GLY A 59 29.47 16.11 2.08
CA GLY A 59 30.50 15.14 1.68
C GLY A 59 31.91 15.63 2.07
N TRP A 60 32.88 15.48 1.16
CA TRP A 60 34.27 15.89 1.39
C TRP A 60 34.46 17.38 1.70
N ARG A 61 33.63 18.26 1.13
CA ARG A 61 33.68 19.69 1.48
C ARG A 61 33.28 19.91 2.93
N GLY A 62 32.34 19.11 3.43
CA GLY A 62 31.93 19.09 4.84
C GLY A 62 33.01 18.58 5.78
N VAL A 63 33.66 17.48 5.41
CA VAL A 63 34.81 16.90 6.13
C VAL A 63 35.94 17.91 6.24
N ALA A 64 36.30 18.58 5.13
CA ALA A 64 37.33 19.61 5.12
C ALA A 64 36.98 20.80 6.04
N THR A 65 35.71 21.25 6.03
CA THR A 65 35.27 22.32 6.95
C THR A 65 35.30 21.90 8.41
N ALA A 66 34.93 20.65 8.74
CA ALA A 66 34.98 20.14 10.11
C ALA A 66 36.43 19.95 10.59
N LEU A 67 37.32 19.50 9.72
CA LEU A 67 38.76 19.42 9.99
C LEU A 67 39.33 20.81 10.26
N ALA A 68 39.07 21.79 9.41
CA ALA A 68 39.55 23.15 9.60
C ALA A 68 39.04 23.77 10.92
N LEU A 69 37.75 23.58 11.23
CA LEU A 69 37.14 24.10 12.45
C LEU A 69 37.65 23.40 13.72
N GLY A 70 37.83 22.08 13.67
CA GLY A 70 38.42 21.29 14.75
C GLY A 70 39.88 21.66 15.01
N MET A 71 40.68 21.81 13.94
CA MET A 71 42.09 22.23 14.04
C MET A 71 42.24 23.66 14.55
N ALA A 72 41.37 24.59 14.12
CA ALA A 72 41.33 25.95 14.66
C ALA A 72 41.00 25.93 16.16
N THR A 73 40.02 25.12 16.58
CA THR A 73 39.62 24.97 17.98
C THR A 73 40.78 24.43 18.82
N LEU A 74 41.43 23.36 18.36
CA LEU A 74 42.62 22.78 19.01
C LEU A 74 43.78 23.79 19.09
N SER A 75 44.02 24.56 18.03
CA SER A 75 45.09 25.56 17.97
C SER A 75 44.84 26.73 18.92
N VAL A 76 43.60 27.20 19.04
CA VAL A 76 43.22 28.26 20.00
C VAL A 76 43.35 27.75 21.43
N THR A 77 42.86 26.55 21.74
CA THR A 77 43.02 25.94 23.06
C THR A 77 44.49 25.77 23.43
N TYR A 78 45.34 25.37 22.48
CA TYR A 78 46.80 25.28 22.67
C TYR A 78 47.46 26.64 22.96
N ALA A 79 47.16 27.67 22.15
CA ALA A 79 47.75 28.99 22.29
C ALA A 79 47.40 29.61 23.65
N VAL A 80 46.16 29.46 24.09
CA VAL A 80 45.69 30.04 25.36
C VAL A 80 46.21 29.27 26.57
N THR A 81 46.27 27.93 26.52
CA THR A 81 46.84 27.12 27.62
C THR A 81 48.32 27.44 27.85
N THR A 82 49.07 27.60 26.76
CA THR A 82 50.48 28.02 26.79
C THR A 82 50.64 29.44 27.34
N ALA A 83 49.80 30.39 26.90
CA ALA A 83 49.84 31.77 27.38
C ALA A 83 49.51 31.92 28.87
N LEU A 84 48.71 31.00 29.43
CA LEU A 84 48.37 30.93 30.85
C LEU A 84 49.40 30.14 31.68
N GLY A 85 50.51 29.68 31.08
CA GLY A 85 51.54 28.91 31.76
C GLY A 85 51.12 27.51 32.20
N ARG A 86 50.06 26.95 31.59
CA ARG A 86 49.59 25.59 31.89
C ARG A 86 50.29 24.59 30.97
N GLY A 87 50.73 23.46 31.52
CA GLY A 87 51.33 22.36 30.77
C GLY A 87 50.36 21.79 29.74
N LEU A 88 50.92 21.28 28.64
CA LEU A 88 50.12 20.62 27.61
C LEU A 88 49.54 19.32 28.16
N PRO A 89 48.29 18.97 27.80
CA PRO A 89 47.79 17.63 28.06
C PRO A 89 48.61 16.59 27.30
N ASP A 90 49.12 15.58 28.00
CA ASP A 90 49.95 14.52 27.40
C ASP A 90 49.20 13.73 26.29
N MET A 91 47.86 13.74 26.33
CA MET A 91 47.02 13.02 25.36
C MET A 91 46.73 13.79 24.06
N LEU A 92 47.13 15.06 23.95
CA LEU A 92 46.77 15.94 22.83
C LEU A 92 47.23 15.40 21.46
N PRO A 93 48.43 14.82 21.30
CA PRO A 93 48.83 14.17 20.04
C PRO A 93 47.94 12.97 19.69
N GLY A 94 47.56 12.16 20.68
CA GLY A 94 46.67 11.00 20.50
C GLY A 94 45.26 11.42 20.07
N VAL A 95 44.73 12.51 20.66
CA VAL A 95 43.43 13.09 20.30
C VAL A 95 43.45 13.61 18.87
N ILE A 96 44.54 14.28 18.43
CA ILE A 96 44.67 14.76 17.04
C ILE A 96 44.68 13.57 16.06
N VAL A 97 45.49 12.53 16.32
CA VAL A 97 45.57 11.35 15.45
C VAL A 97 44.23 10.62 15.38
N PHE A 98 43.55 10.47 16.51
CA PHE A 98 42.23 9.84 16.60
C PHE A 98 41.16 10.66 15.86
N TYR A 99 41.16 11.99 16.03
CA TYR A 99 40.26 12.89 15.32
C TYR A 99 40.48 12.84 13.81
N LEU A 100 41.72 12.89 13.34
CA LEU A 100 42.07 12.73 11.93
C LEU A 100 41.62 11.38 11.36
N ALA A 101 41.87 10.28 12.08
CA ALA A 101 41.49 8.94 11.66
C ALA A 101 39.96 8.77 11.56
N ILE A 102 39.21 9.24 12.55
CA ILE A 102 37.74 9.15 12.55
C ILE A 102 37.12 10.08 11.52
N THR A 103 37.59 11.33 11.40
CA THR A 103 37.06 12.25 10.38
C THR A 103 37.32 11.75 8.96
N LEU A 104 38.47 11.11 8.71
CA LEU A 104 38.76 10.42 7.45
C LEU A 104 37.81 9.23 7.23
N GLY A 105 37.61 8.38 8.25
CA GLY A 105 36.69 7.25 8.19
C GLY A 105 35.23 7.66 7.94
N ILE A 106 34.76 8.70 8.62
CA ILE A 106 33.44 9.32 8.40
C ILE A 106 33.35 9.90 7.00
N GLY A 107 34.41 10.52 6.48
CA GLY A 107 34.46 11.06 5.12
C GLY A 107 34.31 9.97 4.05
N ILE A 108 35.05 8.87 4.20
CA ILE A 108 34.95 7.70 3.31
C ILE A 108 33.55 7.07 3.38
N PHE A 109 33.00 6.91 4.59
CA PHE A 109 31.66 6.37 4.80
C PHE A 109 30.57 7.26 4.19
N ALA A 110 30.67 8.58 4.41
CA ALA A 110 29.72 9.55 3.85
C ALA A 110 29.81 9.61 2.32
N GLU A 111 31.02 9.54 1.74
CA GLU A 111 31.18 9.47 0.28
C GLU A 111 30.53 8.20 -0.29
N ARG A 112 30.74 7.05 0.35
CA ARG A 112 30.11 5.80 -0.07
C ARG A 112 28.58 5.91 -0.03
N MET A 113 28.04 6.42 1.06
CA MET A 113 26.59 6.66 1.21
C MET A 113 26.03 7.66 0.18
N HIS A 114 26.78 8.73 -0.13
CA HIS A 114 26.39 9.70 -1.16
C HIS A 114 26.45 9.10 -2.56
N ARG A 115 27.43 8.25 -2.87
CA ARG A 115 27.52 7.53 -4.15
C ARG A 115 26.37 6.54 -4.30
N ASP A 116 26.03 5.80 -3.25
CA ASP A 116 24.92 4.85 -3.26
C ASP A 116 23.59 5.58 -3.52
N ARG A 117 23.33 6.71 -2.83
CA ARG A 117 22.14 7.54 -3.06
C ARG A 117 22.13 8.23 -4.43
N ALA A 118 23.28 8.73 -4.89
CA ALA A 118 23.39 9.33 -6.22
C ALA A 118 23.04 8.28 -7.29
N CYS A 119 23.57 7.06 -7.14
CA CYS A 119 23.25 5.93 -8.00
C CYS A 119 21.76 5.57 -7.93
N GLU A 120 21.12 5.57 -6.76
CA GLU A 120 19.67 5.35 -6.63
C GLU A 120 18.86 6.44 -7.33
N THR A 121 19.24 7.72 -7.21
CA THR A 121 18.53 8.82 -7.87
C THR A 121 18.75 8.86 -9.37
N GLU A 122 19.96 8.55 -9.84
CA GLU A 122 20.30 8.42 -11.25
C GLU A 122 19.61 7.20 -11.86
N ALA A 123 19.56 6.07 -11.15
CA ALA A 123 18.81 4.88 -11.55
C ALA A 123 17.30 5.17 -11.63
N ALA A 124 16.74 5.91 -10.67
CA ALA A 124 15.33 6.32 -10.73
C ALA A 124 15.04 7.28 -11.89
N ALA A 125 15.97 8.19 -12.21
CA ALA A 125 15.86 9.06 -13.38
C ALA A 125 16.03 8.29 -14.69
N ALA A 126 16.88 7.24 -14.71
CA ALA A 126 17.08 6.35 -15.84
C ALA A 126 15.87 5.48 -16.17
N LEU A 127 14.84 5.46 -15.31
CA LEU A 127 13.56 4.76 -15.53
C LEU A 127 12.46 5.66 -16.11
N LEU A 128 12.77 6.93 -16.41
CA LEU A 128 11.83 7.88 -17.01
C LEU A 128 12.29 8.28 -18.42
N ASP A 129 11.34 8.54 -19.31
CA ASP A 129 11.59 9.14 -20.61
C ASP A 129 11.84 10.64 -20.46
N ALA A 130 12.95 11.12 -21.01
CA ALA A 130 13.41 12.49 -20.84
C ALA A 130 12.45 13.55 -21.42
N MET A 131 11.63 13.19 -22.41
CA MET A 131 10.74 14.12 -23.10
C MET A 131 9.36 14.20 -22.46
N THR A 132 8.79 13.06 -22.05
CA THR A 132 7.43 12.95 -21.53
C THR A 132 7.35 12.89 -20.01
N ALA A 133 8.47 12.62 -19.33
CA ALA A 133 8.55 12.33 -17.90
C ALA A 133 7.63 11.16 -17.44
N LEU A 134 7.15 10.35 -18.39
CA LEU A 134 6.54 9.06 -18.10
C LEU A 134 7.63 8.01 -17.86
N PRO A 135 7.34 6.91 -17.17
CA PRO A 135 8.12 5.67 -17.22
C PRO A 135 8.57 5.35 -18.65
N ASN A 136 9.82 4.94 -18.81
CA ASN A 136 10.33 4.45 -20.09
C ASN A 136 10.04 2.96 -20.28
N HIS A 137 10.41 2.43 -21.44
CA HIS A 137 10.30 1.02 -21.78
C HIS A 137 10.80 0.07 -20.69
N LEU A 138 12.01 0.32 -20.17
CA LEU A 138 12.63 -0.53 -19.15
C LEU A 138 11.79 -0.59 -17.86
N HIS A 139 11.26 0.55 -17.41
CA HIS A 139 10.39 0.57 -16.24
C HIS A 139 9.06 -0.15 -16.51
N ALA A 140 8.52 -0.01 -17.72
CA ALA A 140 7.30 -0.70 -18.12
C ALA A 140 7.46 -2.22 -18.06
N GLU A 141 8.59 -2.76 -18.55
CA GLU A 141 8.89 -4.20 -18.47
C GLU A 141 8.96 -4.69 -17.03
N LEU A 142 9.74 -4.02 -16.17
CA LEU A 142 9.86 -4.38 -14.75
C LEU A 142 8.51 -4.37 -14.02
N PHE A 143 7.66 -3.40 -14.35
CA PHE A 143 6.32 -3.31 -13.78
C PHE A 143 5.40 -4.42 -14.31
N LEU A 144 5.46 -4.70 -15.61
CA LEU A 144 4.64 -5.73 -16.24
C LEU A 144 4.95 -7.11 -15.68
N GLU A 145 6.23 -7.46 -15.53
CA GLU A 145 6.66 -8.73 -14.92
C GLU A 145 6.05 -8.93 -13.52
N ARG A 146 6.06 -7.87 -12.71
CA ARG A 146 5.49 -7.91 -11.36
C ARG A 146 3.97 -8.12 -11.40
N GLU A 147 3.26 -7.38 -12.25
CA GLU A 147 1.80 -7.52 -12.36
C GLU A 147 1.39 -8.84 -13.01
N PHE A 148 2.18 -9.36 -13.96
CA PHE A 148 1.98 -10.67 -14.58
C PHE A 148 2.07 -11.77 -13.54
N ALA A 149 3.09 -11.74 -12.67
CA ALA A 149 3.19 -12.68 -11.55
C ALA A 149 1.97 -12.59 -10.60
N ALA A 150 1.39 -11.39 -10.42
CA ALA A 150 0.17 -11.23 -9.65
C ALA A 150 -1.08 -11.75 -10.40
N ALA A 151 -1.08 -11.66 -11.73
CA ALA A 151 -2.15 -12.15 -12.58
C ALA A 151 -2.22 -13.68 -12.62
N VAL A 152 -1.07 -14.35 -12.65
CA VAL A 152 -0.95 -15.81 -12.46
C VAL A 152 -1.59 -16.25 -11.15
N ARG A 153 -1.61 -15.40 -10.12
CA ARG A 153 -2.26 -15.66 -8.82
C ARG A 153 -3.75 -15.28 -8.79
N GLY A 154 -4.36 -14.97 -9.93
CA GLY A 154 -5.80 -14.71 -10.06
C GLY A 154 -6.22 -13.23 -10.05
N ARG A 155 -5.28 -12.28 -10.16
CA ARG A 155 -5.65 -10.86 -10.35
C ARG A 155 -5.88 -10.55 -11.83
N PRO A 156 -6.92 -9.81 -12.21
CA PRO A 156 -7.07 -9.36 -13.59
C PRO A 156 -5.88 -8.48 -14.02
N LEU A 157 -5.44 -8.62 -15.26
CA LEU A 157 -4.38 -7.81 -15.85
C LEU A 157 -4.70 -7.59 -17.32
N SER A 158 -4.63 -6.33 -17.76
CA SER A 158 -4.72 -5.97 -19.17
C SER A 158 -3.65 -4.97 -19.53
N VAL A 159 -3.15 -5.05 -20.76
CA VAL A 159 -2.27 -4.05 -21.35
C VAL A 159 -2.97 -3.35 -22.51
N VAL A 160 -2.68 -2.07 -22.68
CA VAL A 160 -3.19 -1.25 -23.77
C VAL A 160 -2.01 -0.56 -24.42
N LEU A 161 -1.78 -0.83 -25.70
CA LEU A 161 -0.75 -0.18 -26.50
C LEU A 161 -1.41 0.86 -27.41
N PHE A 162 -1.06 2.12 -27.22
CA PHE A 162 -1.48 3.24 -28.06
C PHE A 162 -0.39 3.59 -29.05
N ASP A 163 -0.80 3.99 -30.25
CA ASP A 163 0.11 4.51 -31.26
C ASP A 163 -0.61 5.55 -32.13
N PHE A 164 0.10 6.63 -32.46
CA PHE A 164 -0.46 7.71 -33.26
C PHE A 164 -0.63 7.28 -34.72
N ASP A 165 -1.75 7.67 -35.32
CA ASP A 165 -2.02 7.39 -36.73
C ASP A 165 -1.32 8.45 -37.60
N ASP A 166 -0.55 8.03 -38.60
CA ASP A 166 0.18 8.89 -39.54
C ASP A 166 1.07 9.98 -38.87
N PHE A 167 1.71 9.66 -37.73
CA PHE A 167 2.47 10.65 -36.95
C PHE A 167 3.65 11.27 -37.71
N ASP A 168 4.32 10.50 -38.57
CA ASP A 168 5.38 11.01 -39.44
C ASP A 168 4.86 12.08 -40.41
N ARG A 169 3.65 11.92 -40.96
CA ARG A 169 3.02 12.93 -41.82
C ARG A 169 2.72 14.20 -41.04
N TYR A 170 2.23 14.07 -39.80
CA TYR A 170 2.02 15.20 -38.91
C TYR A 170 3.33 15.98 -38.64
N ASN A 171 4.42 15.27 -38.36
CA ASN A 171 5.74 15.86 -38.16
C ASN A 171 6.28 16.56 -39.40
N LEU A 172 6.04 16.01 -40.60
CA LEU A 172 6.41 16.65 -41.87
C LEU A 172 5.62 17.94 -42.11
N GLN A 173 4.33 17.97 -41.75
CA GLN A 173 3.46 19.11 -42.00
C GLN A 173 3.61 20.24 -40.98
N HIS A 174 3.81 19.91 -39.71
CA HIS A 174 3.80 20.88 -38.60
C HIS A 174 5.15 21.05 -37.90
N GLY A 175 6.15 20.27 -38.31
CA GLY A 175 7.50 20.29 -37.76
C GLY A 175 7.64 19.44 -36.48
N ARG A 176 8.86 18.94 -36.23
CA ARG A 176 9.17 18.07 -35.10
C ARG A 176 8.82 18.66 -33.74
N GLY A 177 8.99 19.97 -33.56
CA GLY A 177 8.62 20.65 -32.31
C GLY A 177 7.13 20.59 -31.99
N ALA A 178 6.27 20.60 -33.01
CA ALA A 178 4.82 20.41 -32.84
C ALA A 178 4.52 18.94 -32.46
N GLY A 179 5.20 17.98 -33.07
CA GLY A 179 5.15 16.57 -32.70
C GLY A 179 5.52 16.31 -31.23
N ASP A 180 6.65 16.86 -30.78
CA ASP A 180 7.07 16.77 -29.38
C ASP A 180 6.02 17.37 -28.42
N GLY A 181 5.33 18.43 -28.87
CA GLY A 181 4.21 19.02 -28.16
C GLY A 181 3.03 18.05 -28.00
N VAL A 182 2.66 17.35 -29.08
CA VAL A 182 1.60 16.31 -29.06
C VAL A 182 1.97 15.18 -28.12
N LEU A 183 3.20 14.66 -28.20
CA LEU A 183 3.66 13.58 -27.33
C LEU A 183 3.66 13.99 -25.85
N ARG A 184 4.06 15.23 -25.52
CA ARG A 184 3.99 15.78 -24.16
C ARG A 184 2.56 15.97 -23.67
N ALA A 185 1.65 16.43 -24.53
CA ALA A 185 0.24 16.60 -24.20
C ALA A 185 -0.43 15.25 -23.94
N PHE A 186 -0.18 14.25 -24.79
CA PHE A 186 -0.72 12.91 -24.61
C PHE A 186 -0.15 12.22 -23.36
N ALA A 187 1.15 12.38 -23.09
CA ALA A 187 1.74 11.90 -21.85
C ALA A 187 1.07 12.50 -20.60
N THR A 188 0.78 13.81 -20.63
CA THR A 188 0.06 14.50 -19.55
C THR A 188 -1.35 13.95 -19.38
N LEU A 189 -2.05 13.71 -20.50
CA LEU A 189 -3.39 13.11 -20.53
C LEU A 189 -3.37 11.69 -19.97
N LEU A 190 -2.44 10.83 -20.38
CA LEU A 190 -2.29 9.48 -19.86
C LEU A 190 -2.02 9.49 -18.36
N ARG A 191 -1.10 10.36 -17.90
CA ARG A 191 -0.78 10.49 -16.47
C ARG A 191 -1.98 10.92 -15.62
N ALA A 192 -2.82 11.83 -16.13
CA ALA A 192 -4.02 12.28 -15.44
C ALA A 192 -5.14 11.22 -15.40
N ASN A 193 -5.17 10.33 -16.40
CA ASN A 193 -6.21 9.30 -16.54
C ASN A 193 -5.83 7.94 -15.94
N THR A 194 -4.55 7.71 -15.69
CA THR A 194 -4.02 6.46 -15.15
C THR A 194 -4.08 6.47 -13.62
N ARG A 195 -4.71 5.45 -13.04
CA ARG A 195 -4.81 5.28 -11.58
C ARG A 195 -3.45 4.95 -10.98
N ARG A 196 -3.25 5.24 -9.69
CA ARG A 196 -1.97 5.00 -8.98
C ARG A 196 -1.50 3.54 -8.99
N MET A 197 -2.41 2.58 -9.16
CA MET A 197 -2.12 1.15 -9.24
C MET A 197 -1.78 0.66 -10.66
N ASN A 198 -1.95 1.52 -11.66
CA ASN A 198 -1.66 1.24 -13.06
C ASN A 198 -0.41 2.01 -13.49
N LEU A 199 0.20 1.60 -14.61
CA LEU A 199 1.34 2.29 -15.20
C LEU A 199 0.99 2.82 -16.59
N ALA A 200 1.44 4.02 -16.92
CA ALA A 200 1.49 4.52 -18.29
C ALA A 200 2.94 4.87 -18.61
N ALA A 201 3.45 4.37 -19.71
CA ALA A 201 4.84 4.46 -20.10
C ALA A 201 4.98 4.86 -21.57
N ARG A 202 6.08 5.52 -21.91
CA ARG A 202 6.47 5.69 -23.32
C ARG A 202 7.19 4.43 -23.76
N TRP A 203 6.60 3.72 -24.71
CA TRP A 203 7.10 2.41 -25.14
C TRP A 203 8.25 2.58 -26.13
N LYS A 204 7.98 3.23 -27.27
CA LYS A 204 8.97 3.50 -28.32
C LYS A 204 8.45 4.59 -29.23
N GLY A 205 9.29 5.55 -29.63
CA GLY A 205 8.90 6.58 -30.60
C GLY A 205 7.65 7.36 -30.18
N ASP A 206 6.57 7.16 -30.91
CA ASP A 206 5.22 7.71 -30.75
C ASP A 206 4.23 6.74 -30.06
N SER A 207 4.64 5.52 -29.71
CA SER A 207 3.81 4.54 -29.02
C SER A 207 3.89 4.63 -27.49
N PHE A 208 2.76 4.39 -26.82
CA PHE A 208 2.61 4.43 -25.36
C PHE A 208 1.97 3.15 -24.84
N LEU A 209 2.53 2.59 -23.77
CA LEU A 209 2.04 1.36 -23.14
C LEU A 209 1.37 1.70 -21.80
N CYS A 210 0.15 1.22 -21.61
CA CYS A 210 -0.55 1.26 -20.34
C CYS A 210 -0.76 -0.14 -19.77
N ILE A 211 -0.36 -0.35 -18.53
CA ILE A 211 -0.50 -1.61 -17.80
C ILE A 211 -1.55 -1.41 -16.71
N LEU A 212 -2.65 -2.15 -16.79
CA LEU A 212 -3.83 -1.99 -15.94
C LEU A 212 -3.96 -3.20 -14.99
N GLY A 213 -3.41 -3.06 -13.79
CA GLY A 213 -3.51 -4.07 -12.73
C GLY A 213 -4.90 -4.05 -12.08
N GLY A 214 -5.57 -5.20 -12.07
CA GLY A 214 -6.95 -5.35 -11.58
C GLY A 214 -8.03 -4.92 -12.58
N ALA A 215 -7.71 -4.82 -13.87
CA ALA A 215 -8.69 -4.59 -14.94
C ALA A 215 -8.73 -5.79 -15.88
N ASP A 216 -9.93 -6.12 -16.37
CA ASP A 216 -10.18 -7.10 -17.42
C ASP A 216 -10.19 -6.43 -18.81
N GLU A 217 -10.59 -7.17 -19.85
CA GLU A 217 -10.65 -6.65 -21.23
C GLU A 217 -11.63 -5.47 -21.38
N GLU A 218 -12.77 -5.51 -20.69
CA GLU A 218 -13.79 -4.46 -20.76
C GLU A 218 -13.33 -3.18 -20.05
N GLY A 219 -12.71 -3.32 -18.87
CA GLY A 219 -12.09 -2.21 -18.16
C GLY A 219 -10.98 -1.54 -18.98
N ALA A 220 -10.19 -2.33 -19.71
CA ALA A 220 -9.17 -1.83 -20.62
C ALA A 220 -9.77 -1.10 -21.83
N LEU A 221 -10.86 -1.61 -22.40
CA LEU A 221 -11.57 -0.98 -23.52
C LEU A 221 -12.16 0.38 -23.12
N ILE A 222 -12.78 0.46 -21.95
CA ILE A 222 -13.31 1.73 -21.41
C ILE A 222 -12.18 2.73 -21.18
N PHE A 223 -11.04 2.27 -20.63
CA PHE A 223 -9.86 3.12 -20.45
C PHE A 223 -9.32 3.66 -21.77
N ALA A 224 -9.20 2.80 -22.78
CA ALA A 224 -8.72 3.17 -24.12
C ALA A 224 -9.66 4.17 -24.81
N GLY A 225 -10.97 3.86 -24.85
CA GLY A 225 -11.97 4.74 -25.48
C GLY A 225 -12.06 6.11 -24.81
N ARG A 226 -12.04 6.17 -23.48
CA ARG A 226 -12.02 7.45 -22.73
C ARG A 226 -10.75 8.26 -23.02
N THR A 227 -9.62 7.59 -23.22
CA THR A 227 -8.34 8.24 -23.53
C THR A 227 -8.38 8.84 -24.94
N GLN A 228 -8.91 8.12 -25.93
CA GLN A 228 -9.15 8.64 -27.29
C GLN A 228 -10.11 9.84 -27.29
N GLU A 229 -11.25 9.73 -26.59
CA GLU A 229 -12.25 10.82 -26.54
C GLU A 229 -11.69 12.09 -25.93
N LYS A 230 -10.90 11.98 -24.84
CA LYS A 230 -10.23 13.12 -24.23
C LYS A 230 -9.16 13.74 -25.12
N LEU A 231 -8.45 12.93 -25.92
CA LEU A 231 -7.50 13.44 -26.89
C LEU A 231 -8.21 14.23 -28.00
N ARG A 232 -9.33 13.71 -28.52
CA ARG A 232 -10.16 14.41 -29.52
C ARG A 232 -10.71 15.74 -29.01
N GLY A 233 -11.04 15.82 -27.72
CA GLY A 233 -11.52 17.04 -27.07
C GLY A 233 -10.44 17.98 -26.55
N ALA A 234 -9.15 17.66 -26.71
CA ALA A 234 -8.07 18.48 -26.17
C ALA A 234 -7.83 19.74 -27.02
N ALA A 235 -7.76 20.90 -26.38
CA ALA A 235 -7.42 22.14 -27.05
C ALA A 235 -5.95 22.12 -27.49
N SER A 236 -5.72 22.34 -28.79
CA SER A 236 -4.38 22.39 -29.39
C SER A 236 -4.32 23.47 -30.47
N PRO A 237 -3.18 24.15 -30.65
CA PRO A 237 -2.97 25.12 -31.73
C PRO A 237 -3.10 24.51 -33.14
N PHE A 238 -2.87 23.19 -33.26
CA PHE A 238 -3.00 22.41 -34.49
C PHE A 238 -3.93 21.21 -34.27
N PRO A 239 -4.63 20.72 -35.31
CA PRO A 239 -5.41 19.49 -35.22
C PRO A 239 -4.55 18.34 -34.72
N LEU A 240 -4.97 17.68 -33.63
CA LEU A 240 -4.22 16.57 -33.08
C LEU A 240 -4.38 15.32 -33.96
N PRO A 241 -3.31 14.53 -34.18
CA PRO A 241 -3.43 13.24 -34.84
C PRO A 241 -4.30 12.29 -34.00
N SER A 242 -5.05 11.41 -34.67
CA SER A 242 -5.77 10.33 -34.01
C SER A 242 -4.81 9.30 -33.43
N VAL A 243 -5.30 8.49 -32.50
CA VAL A 243 -4.52 7.43 -31.86
C VAL A 243 -5.29 6.13 -31.97
N SER A 244 -4.65 5.07 -32.43
CA SER A 244 -5.18 3.71 -32.41
C SER A 244 -4.71 2.98 -31.16
N ALA A 245 -5.48 1.99 -30.70
CA ALA A 245 -5.12 1.19 -29.53
C ALA A 245 -5.34 -0.31 -29.74
N GLY A 246 -4.37 -1.10 -29.32
CA GLY A 246 -4.47 -2.55 -29.19
C GLY A 246 -4.54 -2.97 -27.73
N ILE A 247 -5.46 -3.86 -27.39
CA ILE A 247 -5.68 -4.38 -26.04
C ILE A 247 -5.36 -5.86 -26.01
N ALA A 248 -4.65 -6.30 -24.98
CA ALA A 248 -4.56 -7.70 -24.62
C ALA A 248 -4.81 -7.88 -23.13
N ALA A 249 -5.72 -8.79 -22.79
CA ALA A 249 -5.99 -9.21 -21.42
C ALA A 249 -5.23 -10.50 -21.11
N TYR A 250 -4.71 -10.61 -19.89
CA TYR A 250 -4.09 -11.83 -19.41
C TYR A 250 -5.13 -12.95 -19.35
N ARG A 251 -4.76 -14.09 -19.91
CA ARG A 251 -5.49 -15.35 -19.86
C ARG A 251 -4.51 -16.46 -19.48
N HIS A 252 -5.02 -17.58 -18.97
CA HIS A 252 -4.17 -18.67 -18.46
C HIS A 252 -3.31 -19.34 -19.55
N ASP A 253 -3.63 -19.13 -20.82
CA ASP A 253 -2.90 -19.60 -22.01
C ASP A 253 -1.74 -18.66 -22.43
N VAL A 254 -1.54 -17.53 -21.75
CA VAL A 254 -0.43 -16.62 -22.03
C VAL A 254 0.82 -17.07 -21.27
N GLU A 255 1.88 -17.40 -22.01
CA GLU A 255 3.12 -18.01 -21.49
C GLU A 255 3.95 -17.04 -20.64
N ASP A 256 4.12 -15.80 -21.09
CA ASP A 256 4.95 -14.78 -20.45
C ASP A 256 4.43 -13.34 -20.62
N ALA A 257 5.02 -12.41 -19.87
CA ALA A 257 4.69 -10.99 -19.94
C ALA A 257 4.88 -10.40 -21.36
N HIS A 258 5.91 -10.84 -22.07
CA HIS A 258 6.21 -10.38 -23.43
C HIS A 258 5.16 -10.84 -24.45
N ALA A 259 4.57 -12.02 -24.29
CA ALA A 259 3.49 -12.54 -25.12
C ALA A 259 2.26 -11.63 -25.03
N LEU A 260 1.96 -11.12 -23.84
CA LEU A 260 0.86 -10.17 -23.63
C LEU A 260 1.08 -8.87 -24.41
N ILE A 261 2.31 -8.36 -24.48
CA ILE A 261 2.65 -7.20 -25.31
C ILE A 261 2.50 -7.52 -26.80
N ARG A 262 3.04 -8.67 -27.26
CA ARG A 262 2.92 -9.10 -28.68
C ARG A 262 1.45 -9.21 -29.11
N HIS A 263 0.58 -9.70 -28.24
CA HIS A 263 -0.85 -9.77 -28.47
C HIS A 263 -1.48 -8.37 -28.64
N ALA A 264 -1.09 -7.41 -27.80
CA ALA A 264 -1.56 -6.03 -27.94
C ALA A 264 -1.01 -5.35 -29.21
N GLU A 265 0.23 -5.63 -29.60
CA GLU A 265 0.82 -5.17 -30.86
C GLU A 265 0.06 -5.71 -32.08
N GLN A 266 -0.32 -6.99 -32.07
CA GLN A 266 -1.13 -7.58 -33.13
C GLN A 266 -2.50 -6.92 -33.23
N ALA A 267 -3.19 -6.70 -32.09
CA ALA A 267 -4.47 -5.99 -32.08
C ALA A 267 -4.35 -4.54 -32.58
N LEU A 268 -3.27 -3.85 -32.23
CA LEU A 268 -2.99 -2.49 -32.72
C LEU A 268 -2.75 -2.48 -34.23
N GLN A 269 -2.04 -3.47 -34.76
CA GLN A 269 -1.82 -3.63 -36.19
C GLN A 269 -3.15 -3.82 -36.94
N GLU A 270 -4.06 -4.66 -36.41
CA GLU A 270 -5.41 -4.82 -36.95
C GLU A 270 -6.25 -3.53 -36.90
N ALA A 271 -6.05 -2.70 -35.86
CA ALA A 271 -6.70 -1.39 -35.77
C ALA A 271 -6.20 -0.44 -36.88
N ARG A 272 -4.89 -0.44 -37.14
CA ARG A 272 -4.26 0.35 -38.21
C ARG A 272 -4.71 -0.09 -39.60
N GLU A 273 -4.70 -1.39 -39.87
CA GLU A 273 -5.13 -1.96 -41.15
C GLU A 273 -6.61 -1.69 -41.44
N ALA A 274 -7.44 -1.59 -40.40
CA ALA A 274 -8.86 -1.26 -40.54
C ALA A 274 -9.14 0.25 -40.74
N GLY A 275 -8.11 1.09 -40.86
CA GLY A 275 -8.22 2.53 -41.14
C GLY A 275 -7.99 3.46 -39.93
N GLY A 276 -7.39 2.95 -38.85
CA GLY A 276 -6.98 3.75 -37.69
C GLY A 276 -8.11 4.26 -36.80
N ASP A 277 -7.78 5.14 -35.85
CA ASP A 277 -8.68 5.84 -34.91
C ASP A 277 -9.66 4.91 -34.16
N ARG A 278 -9.19 3.73 -33.74
CA ARG A 278 -10.03 2.71 -33.09
C ARG A 278 -9.26 1.85 -32.09
N VAL A 279 -10.04 1.12 -31.29
CA VAL A 279 -9.54 0.14 -30.33
C VAL A 279 -9.86 -1.27 -30.80
N ARG A 280 -8.90 -2.18 -30.72
CA ARG A 280 -9.07 -3.62 -30.97
C ARG A 280 -8.60 -4.43 -29.77
N ILE A 281 -9.21 -5.59 -29.56
CA ILE A 281 -8.86 -6.53 -28.50
C ILE A 281 -8.32 -7.80 -29.19
N HIS A 282 -7.16 -8.26 -28.75
CA HIS A 282 -6.55 -9.49 -29.24
C HIS A 282 -7.41 -10.72 -28.95
N GLY A 283 -7.50 -11.64 -29.91
CA GLY A 283 -8.21 -12.91 -29.75
C GLY A 283 -9.72 -12.88 -29.97
N ARG A 284 -10.33 -11.71 -30.26
CA ARG A 284 -11.69 -11.64 -30.80
C ARG A 284 -11.63 -11.60 -32.33
N SER A 285 -11.95 -12.72 -32.99
CA SER A 285 -11.94 -12.77 -34.46
C SER A 285 -13.11 -11.98 -35.06
N LEU A 286 -12.93 -11.45 -36.27
CA LEU A 286 -14.01 -10.87 -37.07
C LEU A 286 -15.15 -11.88 -37.38
N ASP A 287 -14.92 -13.19 -37.22
CA ASP A 287 -15.90 -14.26 -37.47
C ASP A 287 -16.81 -14.60 -36.28
N GLU A 288 -16.44 -14.21 -35.05
CA GLU A 288 -17.34 -14.28 -33.87
C GLU A 288 -18.51 -13.28 -33.96
N LEU A 289 -18.49 -12.39 -34.97
CA LEU A 289 -19.61 -11.50 -35.34
C LEU A 289 -20.59 -12.16 -36.33
N ARG A 290 -20.32 -13.35 -36.88
CA ARG A 290 -21.19 -14.04 -37.85
C ARG A 290 -21.76 -15.39 -37.39
N GLY A 291 -21.18 -16.03 -36.37
CA GLY A 291 -21.68 -17.30 -35.80
C GLY A 291 -22.92 -17.20 -34.89
N THR A 292 -23.37 -15.99 -34.57
CA THR A 292 -24.40 -15.71 -33.54
C THR A 292 -25.85 -15.92 -34.00
N GLN A 293 -26.09 -16.36 -35.24
CA GLN A 293 -27.46 -16.56 -35.76
C GLN A 293 -28.08 -17.93 -35.48
N SER A 294 -27.33 -18.96 -35.09
CA SER A 294 -27.90 -20.31 -34.90
C SER A 294 -28.25 -20.67 -33.45
N ILE A 295 -27.97 -19.78 -32.50
CA ILE A 295 -28.28 -19.96 -31.07
C ILE A 295 -29.67 -19.36 -30.73
N ALA A 296 -30.22 -18.49 -31.60
CA ALA A 296 -31.54 -17.88 -31.45
C ALA A 296 -32.70 -18.90 -31.41
N ASP A 297 -32.62 -19.97 -32.21
CA ASP A 297 -33.70 -20.98 -32.32
C ASP A 297 -33.67 -22.04 -31.21
N ALA A 298 -32.49 -22.26 -30.61
CA ALA A 298 -32.33 -23.17 -29.47
C ALA A 298 -32.81 -22.52 -28.16
N ILE A 299 -32.59 -21.20 -28.01
CA ILE A 299 -33.06 -20.40 -26.87
C ILE A 299 -34.58 -20.17 -26.90
N ALA A 300 -35.20 -20.09 -28.08
CA ALA A 300 -36.64 -19.92 -28.24
C ALA A 300 -37.48 -21.07 -27.65
N ARG A 301 -36.96 -22.30 -27.65
CA ARG A 301 -37.70 -23.48 -27.13
C ARG A 301 -37.57 -23.69 -25.62
N ALA A 302 -36.48 -23.22 -25.01
CA ALA A 302 -36.30 -23.31 -23.55
C ALA A 302 -36.92 -22.12 -22.79
N ARG A 303 -37.24 -21.01 -23.48
CA ARG A 303 -37.84 -19.80 -22.92
C ARG A 303 -39.36 -19.84 -22.68
N GLY A 304 -40.08 -20.81 -23.24
CA GLY A 304 -41.54 -20.87 -23.12
C GLY A 304 -42.10 -21.23 -21.74
N GLY A 305 -41.26 -21.42 -20.72
CA GLY A 305 -41.70 -22.01 -19.44
C GLY A 305 -41.72 -21.11 -18.22
N LEU A 306 -40.68 -20.29 -17.97
CA LEU A 306 -40.42 -19.89 -16.57
C LEU A 306 -39.57 -18.62 -16.35
N ALA A 307 -39.46 -17.70 -17.33
CA ALA A 307 -38.58 -16.52 -17.18
C ALA A 307 -39.15 -15.21 -17.76
N GLU A 308 -40.40 -14.88 -17.45
CA GLU A 308 -40.99 -13.56 -17.77
C GLU A 308 -41.04 -12.67 -16.51
N ALA A 309 -39.90 -12.13 -16.09
CA ALA A 309 -39.73 -10.81 -15.47
C ALA A 309 -38.31 -10.67 -14.89
N GLY A 310 -37.38 -10.07 -15.65
CA GLY A 310 -36.08 -9.66 -15.11
C GLY A 310 -34.99 -9.45 -16.16
N ALA A 311 -34.87 -8.19 -16.62
CA ALA A 311 -33.72 -7.60 -17.31
C ALA A 311 -33.26 -8.25 -18.63
N GLY A 312 -33.93 -7.89 -19.73
CA GLY A 312 -33.42 -8.11 -21.09
C GLY A 312 -32.25 -7.16 -21.41
N MET A 313 -31.15 -7.71 -21.93
CA MET A 313 -30.15 -6.96 -22.69
C MET A 313 -30.60 -6.83 -24.15
N GLU A 314 -30.50 -5.63 -24.72
CA GLU A 314 -30.52 -5.37 -26.17
C GLU A 314 -29.17 -4.73 -26.54
N ASP A 315 -28.54 -5.20 -27.62
CA ASP A 315 -27.32 -4.63 -28.22
C ASP A 315 -26.08 -4.49 -27.30
N GLY A 316 -25.84 -5.48 -26.43
CA GLY A 316 -24.61 -5.58 -25.63
C GLY A 316 -24.43 -4.47 -24.57
N ARG A 317 -25.43 -3.59 -24.38
CA ARG A 317 -25.50 -2.64 -23.27
C ARG A 317 -26.41 -3.20 -22.19
N ARG A 318 -26.01 -3.01 -20.93
CA ARG A 318 -26.92 -3.17 -19.78
C ARG A 318 -28.08 -2.20 -20.02
N VAL A 319 -29.24 -2.74 -20.37
CA VAL A 319 -30.41 -1.94 -20.71
C VAL A 319 -30.78 -1.18 -19.46
N ARG A 320 -30.63 0.15 -19.52
CA ARG A 320 -30.97 1.02 -18.41
C ARG A 320 -32.47 0.96 -18.27
N THR A 321 -32.93 0.51 -17.12
CA THR A 321 -34.37 0.32 -16.91
C THR A 321 -34.93 1.55 -16.25
N ALA A 322 -35.87 2.19 -16.95
CA ALA A 322 -36.63 3.31 -16.42
C ALA A 322 -38.06 2.86 -16.16
N CYS A 323 -38.63 3.28 -15.04
CA CYS A 323 -40.05 3.09 -14.77
C CYS A 323 -40.73 4.46 -14.78
N VAL A 324 -41.80 4.61 -15.55
CA VAL A 324 -42.54 5.88 -15.67
C VAL A 324 -43.92 5.70 -15.05
N LEU A 325 -44.17 6.44 -13.96
CA LEU A 325 -45.37 6.38 -13.15
C LEU A 325 -46.11 7.72 -13.27
N MET A 326 -46.99 7.81 -14.28
CA MET A 326 -47.69 9.04 -14.67
C MET A 326 -49.15 8.78 -15.03
N GLN A 327 -50.05 9.72 -14.67
CA GLN A 327 -51.48 9.64 -15.04
C GLN A 327 -51.76 10.19 -16.44
N ASP A 328 -51.08 11.26 -16.85
CA ASP A 328 -51.32 11.92 -18.14
C ASP A 328 -50.72 11.09 -19.30
N GLU A 329 -51.61 10.49 -20.11
CA GLU A 329 -51.30 9.70 -21.31
C GLU A 329 -50.40 10.43 -22.31
N SER A 330 -50.67 11.72 -22.54
CA SER A 330 -49.98 12.51 -23.55
C SER A 330 -48.56 12.86 -23.10
N ARG A 331 -48.39 13.24 -21.83
CA ARG A 331 -47.08 13.49 -21.23
C ARG A 331 -46.26 12.22 -21.10
N ARG A 332 -46.89 11.13 -20.66
CA ARG A 332 -46.27 9.81 -20.54
C ARG A 332 -45.71 9.34 -21.88
N ARG A 333 -46.49 9.37 -22.97
CA ARG A 333 -45.99 8.97 -24.30
C ARG A 333 -44.80 9.79 -24.75
N ARG A 334 -44.80 11.10 -24.51
CA ARG A 334 -43.64 11.97 -24.84
C ARG A 334 -42.39 11.59 -24.05
N MET A 335 -42.53 11.37 -22.74
CA MET A 335 -41.43 10.97 -21.87
C MET A 335 -40.89 9.58 -22.23
N VAL A 336 -41.77 8.60 -22.44
CA VAL A 336 -41.41 7.25 -22.89
C VAL A 336 -40.63 7.34 -24.20
N THR A 337 -41.15 8.06 -25.19
CA THR A 337 -40.47 8.26 -26.49
C THR A 337 -39.09 8.88 -26.31
N GLN A 338 -38.94 9.87 -25.43
CA GLN A 338 -37.65 10.50 -25.16
C GLN A 338 -36.67 9.57 -24.42
N LEU A 339 -37.14 8.81 -23.43
CA LEU A 339 -36.31 7.86 -22.68
C LEU A 339 -35.85 6.69 -23.55
N GLU A 340 -36.74 6.19 -24.42
CA GLU A 340 -36.42 5.17 -25.41
C GLU A 340 -35.39 5.67 -26.43
N GLN A 341 -35.54 6.91 -26.92
CA GLN A 341 -34.53 7.57 -27.78
C GLN A 341 -33.18 7.75 -27.08
N LEU A 342 -33.18 7.85 -25.75
CA LEU A 342 -31.97 7.91 -24.93
C LEU A 342 -31.43 6.52 -24.55
N GLY A 343 -32.07 5.44 -25.01
CA GLY A 343 -31.64 4.05 -24.84
C GLY A 343 -32.04 3.42 -23.50
N PHE A 344 -33.09 3.91 -22.84
CA PHE A 344 -33.69 3.26 -21.68
C PHE A 344 -34.79 2.29 -22.13
N SER A 345 -34.87 1.11 -21.52
CA SER A 345 -36.08 0.28 -21.61
C SER A 345 -37.05 0.77 -20.56
N VAL A 346 -38.19 1.25 -21.04
CA VAL A 346 -39.19 1.87 -20.20
C VAL A 346 -40.25 0.85 -19.84
N ARG A 347 -40.56 0.73 -18.55
CA ARG A 347 -41.76 0.06 -18.06
C ARG A 347 -42.79 1.13 -17.74
N GLU A 348 -43.96 1.01 -18.37
CA GLU A 348 -45.09 1.90 -18.18
C GLU A 348 -46.07 1.24 -17.21
N ASP A 349 -46.31 1.88 -16.07
CA ASP A 349 -47.37 1.46 -15.15
C ASP A 349 -48.27 2.68 -14.87
N VAL A 350 -49.57 2.52 -15.15
CA VAL A 350 -50.59 3.53 -14.81
C VAL A 350 -50.79 3.49 -13.29
N LEU A 351 -50.99 4.65 -12.67
CA LEU A 351 -51.28 4.82 -11.24
C LEU A 351 -52.62 4.18 -10.78
N ASP A 352 -53.17 3.25 -11.54
CA ASP A 352 -54.39 2.52 -11.23
C ASP A 352 -54.05 1.33 -10.32
N GLY A 353 -53.95 1.65 -9.02
CA GLY A 353 -53.92 0.68 -7.94
C GLY A 353 -52.53 0.10 -7.65
N LEU A 354 -51.69 0.87 -6.95
CA LEU A 354 -50.57 0.41 -6.09
C LEU A 354 -49.94 -0.94 -6.48
N PHE A 355 -49.42 -1.04 -7.71
CA PHE A 355 -48.67 -2.22 -8.11
C PHE A 355 -47.34 -2.27 -7.35
N PRO A 356 -46.94 -3.44 -6.79
CA PRO A 356 -45.66 -3.55 -6.11
C PRO A 356 -44.53 -3.59 -7.15
N LEU A 357 -43.65 -2.60 -7.14
CA LEU A 357 -42.38 -2.66 -7.88
C LEU A 357 -41.65 -3.96 -7.53
N THR A 358 -41.53 -4.87 -8.50
CA THR A 358 -40.97 -6.21 -8.36
C THR A 358 -39.45 -6.26 -8.52
N SER A 359 -38.85 -5.17 -9.02
CA SER A 359 -37.43 -5.07 -9.34
C SER A 359 -36.87 -3.68 -9.02
N GLU A 360 -35.55 -3.61 -8.82
CA GLU A 360 -34.82 -2.36 -8.64
C GLU A 360 -34.53 -1.72 -10.02
N TYR A 361 -34.86 -0.43 -10.18
CA TYR A 361 -34.69 0.32 -11.44
C TYR A 361 -33.54 1.33 -11.35
N ASP A 362 -32.99 1.71 -12.51
CA ASP A 362 -31.92 2.71 -12.60
C ASP A 362 -32.45 4.13 -12.35
N VAL A 363 -33.60 4.47 -12.93
CA VAL A 363 -34.32 5.73 -12.72
C VAL A 363 -35.82 5.47 -12.67
N VAL A 364 -36.54 6.05 -11.72
CA VAL A 364 -38.01 6.02 -11.67
C VAL A 364 -38.52 7.45 -11.80
N ALA A 365 -39.29 7.71 -12.85
CA ALA A 365 -39.91 9.00 -13.10
C ALA A 365 -41.31 9.01 -12.48
N ILE A 366 -41.56 9.93 -11.55
CA ILE A 366 -42.80 10.00 -10.78
C ILE A 366 -43.40 11.39 -10.92
N ASP A 367 -44.70 11.43 -11.22
CA ASP A 367 -45.46 12.67 -11.15
C ASP A 367 -45.65 13.12 -9.70
N VAL A 368 -44.89 14.12 -9.26
CA VAL A 368 -44.92 14.63 -7.88
C VAL A 368 -45.92 15.77 -7.70
N THR A 369 -46.65 16.15 -8.76
CA THR A 369 -47.70 17.18 -8.69
C THR A 369 -48.96 16.68 -7.98
N THR A 370 -49.10 15.37 -7.81
CA THR A 370 -50.20 14.74 -7.09
C THR A 370 -49.77 14.25 -5.69
N PRO A 371 -50.64 14.30 -4.66
CA PRO A 371 -50.35 13.74 -3.34
C PRO A 371 -49.96 12.26 -3.38
N ALA A 372 -50.62 11.47 -4.24
CA ALA A 372 -50.33 10.06 -4.44
C ALA A 372 -48.90 9.82 -4.95
N GLY A 373 -48.40 10.65 -5.87
CA GLY A 373 -47.02 10.56 -6.34
C GLY A 373 -45.99 10.91 -5.27
N ARG A 374 -46.29 11.86 -4.38
CA ARG A 374 -45.40 12.21 -3.26
C ARG A 374 -45.26 11.08 -2.24
N ASP A 375 -46.34 10.36 -1.94
CA ASP A 375 -46.29 9.18 -1.07
C ASP A 375 -45.58 7.98 -1.72
N LEU A 376 -45.67 7.87 -3.04
CA LEU A 376 -44.94 6.87 -3.82
C LEU A 376 -43.42 7.10 -3.74
N VAL A 377 -42.97 8.34 -3.86
CA VAL A 377 -41.54 8.71 -3.68
C VAL A 377 -41.00 8.24 -2.33
N ARG A 378 -41.76 8.45 -1.24
CA ARG A 378 -41.37 8.00 0.10
C ARG A 378 -41.25 6.48 0.17
N SER A 379 -42.23 5.77 -0.37
CA SER A 379 -42.29 4.31 -0.37
C SER A 379 -41.16 3.66 -1.18
N VAL A 380 -40.83 4.24 -2.35
CA VAL A 380 -39.73 3.75 -3.19
C VAL A 380 -38.38 3.98 -2.50
N ARG A 381 -38.18 5.13 -1.86
CA ARG A 381 -36.92 5.45 -1.18
C ARG A 381 -36.65 4.56 0.04
N GLU A 382 -37.69 4.14 0.75
CA GLU A 382 -37.56 3.22 1.89
C GLU A 382 -37.23 1.80 1.44
N ARG A 383 -37.84 1.32 0.35
CA ARG A 383 -37.67 -0.07 -0.12
C ARG A 383 -36.45 -0.26 -1.02
N TYR A 384 -36.12 0.75 -1.82
CA TYR A 384 -35.03 0.75 -2.79
C TYR A 384 -34.18 2.03 -2.64
N PRO A 385 -33.38 2.14 -1.56
CA PRO A 385 -32.68 3.38 -1.22
C PRO A 385 -31.65 3.80 -2.27
N THR A 386 -31.19 2.86 -3.07
CA THR A 386 -30.21 3.06 -4.12
C THR A 386 -30.80 3.56 -5.44
N THR A 387 -32.08 3.32 -5.72
CA THR A 387 -32.76 3.78 -6.95
C THR A 387 -32.86 5.31 -7.03
N ARG A 388 -32.72 5.87 -8.25
CA ARG A 388 -32.84 7.31 -8.48
C ARG A 388 -34.24 7.72 -8.89
N LEU A 389 -34.71 8.85 -8.38
CA LEU A 389 -36.07 9.36 -8.57
C LEU A 389 -36.04 10.68 -9.34
N LEU A 390 -36.77 10.73 -10.46
CA LEU A 390 -36.96 11.94 -11.26
C LEU A 390 -38.38 12.46 -11.04
N GLY A 391 -38.52 13.62 -10.39
CA GLY A 391 -39.81 14.26 -10.13
C GLY A 391 -40.29 15.07 -11.34
N ILE A 392 -41.54 14.90 -11.75
CA ILE A 392 -42.13 15.64 -12.86
C ILE A 392 -42.98 16.80 -12.34
N LEU A 393 -42.81 17.98 -12.94
CA LEU A 393 -43.52 19.22 -12.56
C LEU A 393 -44.38 19.75 -13.71
N ASP A 394 -45.50 20.40 -13.36
CA ASP A 394 -46.38 21.07 -14.32
C ASP A 394 -45.82 22.48 -14.66
N PRO A 395 -45.68 22.87 -15.95
CA PRO A 395 -45.05 24.16 -16.31
C PRO A 395 -45.86 25.41 -15.94
N VAL A 396 -47.16 25.26 -15.70
CA VAL A 396 -48.12 26.38 -15.55
C VAL A 396 -48.59 26.55 -14.10
N ALA A 397 -48.37 25.56 -13.24
CA ALA A 397 -48.80 25.62 -11.85
C ALA A 397 -47.75 26.37 -10.99
N PRO A 398 -48.19 27.24 -10.05
CA PRO A 398 -47.27 27.83 -9.07
C PRO A 398 -46.60 26.71 -8.26
N ILE A 399 -45.27 26.82 -8.08
CA ILE A 399 -44.48 25.82 -7.35
C ILE A 399 -45.01 25.72 -5.92
N ASP A 400 -45.71 24.64 -5.62
CA ASP A 400 -46.20 24.28 -4.28
C ASP A 400 -45.02 24.20 -3.31
N PRO A 401 -45.00 24.94 -2.18
CA PRO A 401 -43.92 24.88 -1.19
C PRO A 401 -43.67 23.46 -0.66
N ASP A 402 -44.69 22.60 -0.64
CA ASP A 402 -44.58 21.21 -0.20
C ASP A 402 -43.72 20.35 -1.15
N LEU A 403 -43.48 20.79 -2.39
CA LEU A 403 -42.60 20.10 -3.35
C LEU A 403 -41.13 20.09 -2.89
N LEU A 404 -40.68 21.10 -2.13
CA LEU A 404 -39.30 21.18 -1.62
C LEU A 404 -38.98 20.09 -0.58
N GLY A 405 -39.99 19.48 0.04
CA GLY A 405 -39.83 18.38 0.98
C GLY A 405 -39.75 16.99 0.33
N THR A 406 -39.99 16.89 -0.98
CA THR A 406 -40.03 15.61 -1.70
C THR A 406 -38.60 15.15 -2.00
N ARG A 407 -38.18 13.98 -1.47
CA ARG A 407 -36.82 13.41 -1.63
C ARG A 407 -36.57 12.83 -3.03
N VAL A 408 -36.77 13.60 -4.09
CA VAL A 408 -36.40 13.23 -5.47
C VAL A 408 -34.99 13.72 -5.81
N ASP A 409 -34.28 13.00 -6.70
CA ASP A 409 -32.89 13.28 -7.05
C ASP A 409 -32.75 14.30 -8.20
N GLY A 410 -33.81 14.53 -8.98
CA GLY A 410 -33.85 15.54 -10.04
C GLY A 410 -35.27 15.89 -10.45
N TYR A 411 -35.44 16.95 -11.24
CA TYR A 411 -36.75 17.40 -11.74
C TYR A 411 -36.79 17.49 -13.27
N TRP A 412 -37.97 17.21 -13.84
CA TRP A 412 -38.26 17.39 -15.27
C TRP A 412 -39.46 18.32 -15.50
N HIS A 413 -39.35 19.17 -16.53
CA HIS A 413 -40.43 20.04 -17.01
C HIS A 413 -40.67 19.83 -18.53
N ASP A 414 -41.94 19.92 -18.96
CA ASP A 414 -42.39 19.67 -20.35
C ASP A 414 -41.66 20.52 -21.42
N HIS A 415 -41.10 21.68 -21.04
CA HIS A 415 -40.31 22.55 -21.92
C HIS A 415 -38.77 22.31 -21.89
N MET A 416 -38.28 21.24 -21.23
CA MET A 416 -36.84 20.97 -21.17
C MET A 416 -36.30 20.59 -22.55
N ALA A 417 -35.18 21.20 -22.94
CA ALA A 417 -34.45 20.75 -24.11
C ALA A 417 -33.90 19.32 -23.88
N ALA A 418 -33.96 18.47 -24.91
CA ALA A 418 -33.52 17.07 -24.85
C ALA A 418 -32.05 16.92 -24.43
N SER A 419 -31.18 17.89 -24.75
CA SER A 419 -29.78 17.93 -24.32
C SER A 419 -29.62 18.08 -22.81
N VAL A 420 -30.49 18.88 -22.17
CA VAL A 420 -30.47 19.13 -20.72
C VAL A 420 -31.05 17.93 -19.96
N LEU A 421 -32.13 17.32 -20.48
CA LEU A 421 -32.67 16.08 -19.91
C LEU A 421 -31.66 14.92 -19.98
N ASN A 422 -30.93 14.79 -21.10
CA ASN A 422 -29.89 13.77 -21.26
C ASN A 422 -28.71 14.01 -20.30
N ALA A 423 -28.30 15.26 -20.08
CA ALA A 423 -27.25 15.59 -19.12
C ALA A 423 -27.65 15.19 -17.67
N ASN A 424 -28.86 15.56 -17.24
CA ASN A 424 -29.37 15.23 -15.91
C ASN A 424 -29.54 13.72 -15.70
N LEU A 425 -30.09 12.99 -16.69
CA LEU A 425 -30.23 11.54 -16.62
C LEU A 425 -28.88 10.82 -16.59
N ARG A 426 -27.88 11.30 -17.35
CA ARG A 426 -26.51 10.76 -17.30
C ARG A 426 -25.89 10.94 -15.93
N GLU A 427 -26.07 12.10 -15.31
CA GLU A 427 -25.56 12.38 -13.96
C GLU A 427 -26.17 11.45 -12.92
N LEU A 428 -27.51 11.31 -12.92
CA LEU A 428 -28.24 10.43 -12.00
C LEU A 428 -27.80 8.97 -12.10
N VAL A 429 -27.67 8.45 -13.33
CA VAL A 429 -27.19 7.08 -13.57
C VAL A 429 -25.74 6.89 -13.13
N LEU A 430 -24.86 7.87 -13.41
CA LEU A 430 -23.46 7.80 -12.98
C LEU A 430 -23.32 7.81 -11.45
N GLU A 431 -24.14 8.61 -10.75
CA GLU A 431 -24.14 8.63 -9.29
C GLU A 431 -24.69 7.35 -8.67
N ARG A 432 -25.75 6.76 -9.26
CA ARG A 432 -26.25 5.43 -8.87
C ARG A 432 -25.13 4.40 -8.94
N GLN A 433 -24.38 4.40 -10.03
CA GLN A 433 -23.31 3.44 -10.31
C GLN A 433 -22.15 3.60 -9.32
N ARG A 434 -21.74 4.83 -9.02
CA ARG A 434 -20.74 5.13 -7.97
C ARG A 434 -21.14 4.59 -6.60
N MET A 435 -22.42 4.67 -6.22
CA MET A 435 -22.87 4.13 -4.93
C MET A 435 -22.80 2.60 -4.88
N VAL A 436 -23.12 1.90 -5.97
CA VAL A 436 -22.92 0.43 -6.05
C VAL A 436 -21.45 0.10 -5.87
N ASP A 437 -20.58 0.79 -6.59
CA ASP A 437 -19.14 0.52 -6.59
C ASP A 437 -18.53 0.74 -5.20
N VAL A 438 -18.96 1.80 -4.49
CA VAL A 438 -18.51 2.06 -3.11
C VAL A 438 -19.00 0.95 -2.16
N ALA A 439 -20.24 0.49 -2.29
CA ALA A 439 -20.79 -0.57 -1.45
C ALA A 439 -20.08 -1.91 -1.67
N LEU A 440 -19.74 -2.24 -2.92
CA LEU A 440 -18.98 -3.44 -3.28
C LEU A 440 -17.54 -3.37 -2.76
N ASN A 441 -16.86 -2.24 -2.96
CA ASN A 441 -15.49 -2.04 -2.46
C ASN A 441 -15.41 -2.15 -0.93
N ALA A 442 -16.39 -1.59 -0.21
CA ALA A 442 -16.46 -1.68 1.25
C ALA A 442 -16.67 -3.11 1.76
N ARG A 443 -17.32 -3.98 0.97
CA ARG A 443 -17.48 -5.40 1.27
C ARG A 443 -16.17 -6.15 1.06
N GLN A 444 -15.49 -5.90 -0.05
CA GLN A 444 -14.23 -6.55 -0.41
C GLN A 444 -13.11 -6.23 0.59
N LEU A 445 -13.01 -4.98 1.04
CA LEU A 445 -12.02 -4.58 2.05
C LEU A 445 -12.20 -5.32 3.39
N ARG A 446 -13.45 -5.60 3.80
CA ARG A 446 -13.71 -6.37 5.02
C ARG A 446 -13.27 -7.83 4.90
N GLU A 447 -13.33 -8.39 3.71
CA GLU A 447 -12.89 -9.76 3.45
C GLU A 447 -11.36 -9.84 3.43
N GLU A 448 -10.66 -8.86 2.85
CA GLU A 448 -9.20 -8.78 2.87
C GLU A 448 -8.62 -8.64 4.28
N VAL A 449 -9.23 -7.79 5.13
CA VAL A 449 -8.80 -7.63 6.54
C VAL A 449 -8.91 -8.97 7.29
N ARG A 450 -10.01 -9.70 7.10
CA ARG A 450 -10.21 -11.03 7.71
C ARG A 450 -9.22 -12.07 7.20
N ALA A 451 -8.85 -12.02 5.92
CA ALA A 451 -7.84 -12.92 5.37
C ALA A 451 -6.46 -12.66 5.98
N ARG A 452 -6.07 -11.39 6.11
CA ARG A 452 -4.77 -11.00 6.67
C ARG A 452 -4.63 -11.34 8.16
N GLU A 453 -5.72 -11.25 8.93
CA GLU A 453 -5.75 -11.72 10.32
C GLU A 453 -5.53 -13.24 10.44
N ARG A 454 -6.07 -14.03 9.50
CA ARG A 454 -5.89 -15.49 9.48
C ARG A 454 -4.44 -15.87 9.15
N GLU A 455 -3.85 -15.22 8.16
CA GLU A 455 -2.44 -15.44 7.80
C GLU A 455 -1.49 -15.10 8.96
N GLY A 456 -1.74 -13.98 9.65
CA GLY A 456 -0.94 -13.60 10.82
C GLY A 456 -1.01 -14.63 11.97
N ARG A 457 -2.19 -15.21 12.21
CA ARG A 457 -2.35 -16.27 13.23
C ARG A 457 -1.63 -17.56 12.82
N ALA A 458 -1.76 -17.98 11.57
CA ALA A 458 -1.09 -19.19 11.08
C ALA A 458 0.45 -19.05 11.15
N ALA A 459 1.00 -17.88 10.79
CA ALA A 459 2.43 -17.62 10.90
C ALA A 459 2.93 -17.61 12.36
N LEU A 460 2.11 -17.11 13.29
CA LEU A 460 2.42 -17.16 14.72
C LEU A 460 2.45 -18.61 15.23
N GLU A 461 1.44 -19.42 14.86
CA GLU A 461 1.39 -20.85 15.21
C GLU A 461 2.58 -21.64 14.67
N GLU A 462 2.99 -21.37 13.41
CA GLU A 462 4.16 -22.01 12.80
C GLU A 462 5.47 -21.64 13.51
N SER A 463 5.63 -20.35 13.84
CA SER A 463 6.78 -19.85 14.59
C SER A 463 6.84 -20.48 15.98
N GLU A 464 5.72 -20.49 16.72
CA GLU A 464 5.62 -21.11 18.04
C GLU A 464 5.94 -22.62 18.01
N ALA A 465 5.44 -23.34 17.00
CA ALA A 465 5.74 -24.76 16.82
C ALA A 465 7.24 -25.00 16.58
N ARG A 466 7.89 -24.15 15.78
CA ARG A 466 9.33 -24.22 15.50
C ARG A 466 10.17 -23.97 16.75
N PHE A 467 9.83 -22.95 17.55
CA PHE A 467 10.49 -22.69 18.83
C PHE A 467 10.28 -23.84 19.83
N ARG A 468 9.08 -24.40 19.91
CA ARG A 468 8.78 -25.55 20.79
C ARG A 468 9.59 -26.79 20.39
N ALA A 469 9.70 -27.09 19.09
CA ALA A 469 10.50 -28.20 18.60
C ALA A 469 11.99 -28.03 18.91
N ALA A 470 12.54 -26.81 18.74
CA ALA A 470 13.92 -26.50 19.08
C ALA A 470 14.21 -26.69 20.58
N ALA A 471 13.32 -26.20 21.46
CA ALA A 471 13.46 -26.35 22.90
C ALA A 471 13.37 -27.83 23.35
N GLN A 472 12.54 -28.63 22.68
CA GLN A 472 12.40 -30.07 22.96
C GLN A 472 13.62 -30.90 22.54
N ALA A 473 14.41 -30.43 21.55
CA ALA A 473 15.61 -31.12 21.07
C ALA A 473 16.85 -30.92 21.95
N LEU A 474 16.84 -29.95 22.87
CA LEU A 474 17.97 -29.67 23.75
C LEU A 474 18.25 -30.83 24.74
N ARG A 475 19.53 -31.02 25.08
CA ARG A 475 19.96 -32.04 26.06
C ARG A 475 19.80 -31.57 27.50
N ASP A 476 19.96 -30.28 27.75
CA ASP A 476 19.74 -29.67 29.05
C ASP A 476 18.25 -29.44 29.31
N VAL A 477 17.87 -29.47 30.59
CA VAL A 477 16.52 -29.16 31.01
C VAL A 477 16.26 -27.69 30.78
N VAL A 478 15.27 -27.36 29.96
CA VAL A 478 14.75 -25.99 29.83
C VAL A 478 13.49 -25.91 30.67
N ILE A 479 13.47 -24.97 31.61
CA ILE A 479 12.38 -24.78 32.56
C ILE A 479 11.84 -23.36 32.51
N ARG A 480 10.52 -23.22 32.69
CA ARG A 480 9.85 -21.95 32.93
C ARG A 480 8.89 -22.08 34.09
N THR A 481 8.82 -21.04 34.92
CA THR A 481 7.96 -20.93 36.09
C THR A 481 7.10 -19.68 36.02
N ASP A 482 6.02 -19.62 36.80
CA ASP A 482 5.30 -18.38 37.09
C ASP A 482 5.94 -17.64 38.29
N ALA A 483 5.41 -16.47 38.64
CA ALA A 483 5.85 -15.69 39.79
C ALA A 483 5.67 -16.39 41.15
N SER A 484 4.90 -17.49 41.21
CA SER A 484 4.74 -18.35 42.39
C SER A 484 5.62 -19.61 42.34
N LEU A 485 6.58 -19.66 41.41
CA LEU A 485 7.50 -20.78 41.19
C LEU A 485 6.84 -22.08 40.76
N ARG A 486 5.60 -22.03 40.26
CA ARG A 486 4.97 -23.20 39.64
C ARG A 486 5.54 -23.41 38.26
N ILE A 487 5.96 -24.62 37.95
CA ILE A 487 6.54 -24.97 36.65
C ILE A 487 5.44 -24.87 35.58
N THR A 488 5.57 -23.90 34.66
CA THR A 488 4.64 -23.69 33.55
C THR A 488 5.08 -24.39 32.27
N PHE A 489 6.37 -24.68 32.15
CA PHE A 489 6.93 -25.44 31.03
C PHE A 489 8.20 -26.15 31.46
N VAL A 490 8.37 -27.38 30.97
CA VAL A 490 9.66 -28.08 31.03
C VAL A 490 9.82 -28.96 29.79
N ASN A 491 11.03 -29.03 29.23
CA ASN A 491 11.30 -29.87 28.07
C ASN A 491 11.54 -31.36 28.48
N PRO A 492 11.53 -32.31 27.53
CA PRO A 492 11.71 -33.74 27.81
C PRO A 492 13.06 -34.13 28.43
N ALA A 493 14.06 -33.23 28.41
CA ALA A 493 15.31 -33.46 29.13
C ALA A 493 15.10 -33.65 30.63
N TRP A 494 14.04 -33.07 31.23
CA TRP A 494 13.67 -33.29 32.63
C TRP A 494 13.61 -34.76 33.02
N THR A 495 12.95 -35.59 32.21
CA THR A 495 12.82 -37.02 32.48
C THR A 495 14.15 -37.75 32.36
N ARG A 496 15.03 -37.32 31.47
CA ARG A 496 16.36 -37.90 31.33
C ARG A 496 17.27 -37.56 32.51
N VAL A 497 17.20 -36.32 33.00
CA VAL A 497 18.09 -35.80 34.05
C VAL A 497 17.62 -36.21 35.44
N LEU A 498 16.32 -36.13 35.71
CA LEU A 498 15.74 -36.37 37.04
C LEU A 498 15.01 -37.72 37.19
N GLY A 499 14.84 -38.46 36.10
CA GLY A 499 14.17 -39.77 36.13
C GLY A 499 12.67 -39.74 36.41
N ARG A 500 12.04 -38.56 36.40
CA ARG A 500 10.60 -38.35 36.65
C ARG A 500 9.90 -37.80 35.40
N GLY A 501 8.62 -38.09 35.21
CA GLY A 501 7.87 -37.61 34.06
C GLY A 501 7.85 -36.08 33.99
N ALA A 502 8.20 -35.50 32.84
CA ALA A 502 8.11 -34.06 32.59
C ALA A 502 6.67 -33.54 32.78
N ALA A 503 5.67 -34.35 32.43
CA ALA A 503 4.25 -34.04 32.64
C ALA A 503 3.87 -33.93 34.12
N ASP A 504 4.54 -34.68 35.01
CA ASP A 504 4.26 -34.66 36.45
C ASP A 504 4.86 -33.43 37.16
N ALA A 505 5.82 -32.78 36.51
CA ALA A 505 6.48 -31.59 37.03
C ALA A 505 5.69 -30.30 36.77
N VAL A 506 4.99 -30.23 35.63
CA VAL A 506 4.19 -29.05 35.27
C VAL A 506 3.05 -28.83 36.29
N GLY A 507 2.94 -27.62 36.82
CA GLY A 507 1.95 -27.21 37.83
C GLY A 507 2.40 -27.37 39.29
N ARG A 508 3.48 -28.11 39.55
CA ARG A 508 4.11 -28.23 40.88
C ARG A 508 5.10 -27.09 41.15
N SER A 509 5.42 -26.86 42.41
CA SER A 509 6.41 -25.86 42.79
C SER A 509 7.81 -26.38 42.45
N LEU A 510 8.69 -25.52 41.94
CA LEU A 510 10.11 -25.87 41.73
C LEU A 510 10.77 -26.36 43.02
N GLY A 511 10.38 -25.80 44.17
CA GLY A 511 10.90 -26.17 45.49
C GLY A 511 10.61 -27.63 45.89
N ASP A 512 9.57 -28.25 45.34
CA ASP A 512 9.21 -29.65 45.63
C ASP A 512 10.26 -30.65 45.11
N PHE A 513 11.11 -30.20 44.19
CA PHE A 513 12.15 -31.01 43.56
C PHE A 513 13.55 -30.73 44.10
N ILE A 514 13.70 -29.77 45.02
CA ILE A 514 14.96 -29.42 45.66
C ILE A 514 15.09 -30.19 46.98
N ASP A 515 16.30 -30.66 47.27
CA ASP A 515 16.66 -31.32 48.53
C ASP A 515 16.26 -30.46 49.73
N GLU A 516 15.73 -31.10 50.78
CA GLU A 516 15.18 -30.41 51.95
C GLU A 516 16.21 -29.52 52.66
N ALA A 517 17.50 -29.90 52.64
CA ALA A 517 18.56 -29.12 53.27
C ALA A 517 18.94 -27.85 52.50
N GLU A 518 18.67 -27.79 51.18
CA GLU A 518 19.03 -26.65 50.32
C GLU A 518 17.81 -25.80 49.91
N ARG A 519 16.59 -26.30 50.14
CA ARG A 519 15.35 -25.70 49.64
C ARG A 519 15.17 -24.25 50.08
N ASP A 520 15.28 -23.96 51.37
CA ASP A 520 14.99 -22.62 51.90
C ASP A 520 16.00 -21.57 51.42
N ASP A 521 17.28 -21.95 51.32
CA ASP A 521 18.36 -21.10 50.82
C ASP A 521 18.19 -20.78 49.33
N VAL A 522 17.88 -21.79 48.51
CA VAL A 522 17.63 -21.60 47.07
C VAL A 522 16.38 -20.76 46.83
N LEU A 523 15.30 -20.98 47.59
CA LEU A 523 14.07 -20.20 47.47
C LEU A 523 14.26 -18.73 47.88
N ALA A 524 15.10 -18.46 48.89
CA ALA A 524 15.45 -17.09 49.27
C ALA A 524 16.18 -16.35 48.14
N GLU A 525 17.19 -16.98 47.53
CA GLU A 525 17.94 -16.42 46.40
C GLU A 525 17.05 -16.20 45.17
N ILE A 526 16.14 -17.12 44.89
CA ILE A 526 15.11 -16.97 43.84
C ILE A 526 14.19 -15.76 44.13
N GLY A 527 13.85 -15.53 45.39
CA GLY A 527 13.08 -14.35 45.84
C GLY A 527 13.80 -13.02 45.57
N GLU A 528 15.14 -13.00 45.68
CA GLU A 528 15.95 -11.83 45.30
C GLU A 528 15.90 -11.55 43.79
N VAL A 529 15.85 -12.59 42.95
CA VAL A 529 15.69 -12.41 41.50
C VAL A 529 14.28 -11.93 41.13
N LEU A 530 13.23 -12.49 41.76
CA LEU A 530 11.85 -12.07 41.54
C LEU A 530 11.55 -10.64 42.02
N SER A 531 12.30 -10.15 43.02
CA SER A 531 12.23 -8.75 43.48
C SER A 531 13.13 -7.80 42.69
N GLY A 532 13.96 -8.33 41.77
CA GLY A 532 14.91 -7.55 40.96
C GLY A 532 16.19 -7.13 41.70
N ALA A 533 16.42 -7.65 42.91
CA ALA A 533 17.64 -7.40 43.68
C ALA A 533 18.86 -8.13 43.08
N LYS A 534 18.63 -9.24 42.38
CA LYS A 534 19.66 -10.03 41.71
C LYS A 534 19.27 -10.31 40.25
N PRO A 535 20.21 -10.25 39.28
CA PRO A 535 19.88 -10.42 37.86
C PRO A 535 19.58 -11.88 37.48
N GLU A 536 20.19 -12.85 38.17
CA GLU A 536 20.02 -14.28 37.92
C GLU A 536 20.41 -15.14 39.13
N VAL A 537 19.89 -16.37 39.17
CA VAL A 537 20.39 -17.44 40.04
C VAL A 537 21.31 -18.31 39.21
N ARG A 538 22.56 -18.51 39.65
CA ARG A 538 23.51 -19.42 39.01
C ARG A 538 24.31 -20.19 40.06
N ARG A 539 23.93 -21.45 40.32
CA ARG A 539 24.57 -22.29 41.35
C ARG A 539 24.31 -23.77 41.11
N SER A 540 25.10 -24.62 41.76
CA SER A 540 24.79 -26.04 41.87
C SER A 540 23.78 -26.26 42.99
N VAL A 541 22.74 -27.05 42.72
CA VAL A 541 21.65 -27.39 43.65
C VAL A 541 21.41 -28.88 43.62
N ARG A 542 21.17 -29.50 44.78
CA ARG A 542 20.76 -30.91 44.84
C ARG A 542 19.26 -31.06 44.53
N PHE A 543 18.96 -31.80 43.47
CA PHE A 543 17.58 -32.15 43.11
C PHE A 543 17.24 -33.59 43.51
N VAL A 544 15.97 -33.80 43.86
CA VAL A 544 15.39 -35.11 44.17
C VAL A 544 15.10 -35.87 42.86
N ALA A 545 15.89 -36.91 42.58
CA ALA A 545 15.79 -37.80 41.43
C ALA A 545 15.41 -39.22 41.89
N GLY A 546 14.13 -39.57 41.82
CA GLY A 546 13.60 -40.82 42.39
C GLY A 546 13.75 -40.83 43.92
N ASP A 547 14.47 -41.84 44.44
CA ASP A 547 14.78 -42.03 45.87
C ASP A 547 16.18 -41.47 46.26
N THR A 548 16.85 -40.78 45.33
CA THR A 548 18.21 -40.24 45.53
C THR A 548 18.25 -38.75 45.23
N THR A 549 19.28 -38.04 45.71
CA THR A 549 19.54 -36.65 45.32
C THR A 549 20.78 -36.53 44.45
N ARG A 550 20.75 -35.59 43.48
CA ARG A 550 21.84 -35.36 42.52
C ARG A 550 22.17 -33.87 42.41
N PRO A 551 23.44 -33.47 42.40
CA PRO A 551 23.83 -32.09 42.15
C PRO A 551 23.59 -31.73 40.68
N LEU A 552 22.95 -30.60 40.41
CA LEU A 552 22.71 -30.05 39.08
C LEU A 552 23.00 -28.55 39.08
N ASP A 553 23.60 -28.07 38.00
CA ASP A 553 23.81 -26.65 37.80
C ASP A 553 22.53 -26.00 37.30
N VAL A 554 22.07 -24.99 38.05
CA VAL A 554 20.85 -24.23 37.80
C VAL A 554 21.23 -22.83 37.37
N MET A 555 20.68 -22.39 36.25
CA MET A 555 20.70 -21.00 35.81
C MET A 555 19.26 -20.54 35.59
N LEU A 556 18.80 -19.53 36.34
CA LEU A 556 17.44 -18.97 36.22
C LEU A 556 17.49 -17.45 36.10
N GLN A 557 16.76 -16.90 35.14
CA GLN A 557 16.65 -15.47 34.85
C GLN A 557 15.19 -15.02 34.87
N PRO A 558 14.91 -13.74 35.19
CA PRO A 558 13.56 -13.20 35.21
C PRO A 558 12.98 -13.08 33.80
N VAL A 559 11.72 -13.48 33.65
CA VAL A 559 10.93 -13.27 32.44
C VAL A 559 10.04 -12.05 32.65
N HIS A 560 10.27 -11.01 31.85
CA HIS A 560 9.48 -9.78 31.91
C HIS A 560 8.28 -9.87 30.96
N GLY A 561 7.10 -9.54 31.49
CA GLY A 561 5.91 -9.32 30.68
C GLY A 561 5.92 -7.97 29.97
N PHE A 562 4.88 -7.69 29.17
CA PHE A 562 4.70 -6.42 28.45
C PHE A 562 4.69 -5.16 29.35
N SER A 563 4.44 -5.32 30.65
CA SER A 563 4.39 -4.25 31.64
C SER A 563 5.71 -4.01 32.38
N SER A 564 6.81 -4.65 31.95
CA SER A 564 8.11 -4.70 32.65
C SER A 564 8.09 -5.39 34.03
N ARG A 565 6.92 -5.87 34.48
CA ARG A 565 6.77 -6.70 35.67
C ARG A 565 7.31 -8.11 35.39
N ILE A 566 8.00 -8.68 36.37
CA ILE A 566 8.47 -10.06 36.32
C ILE A 566 7.26 -11.00 36.44
N GLU A 567 7.04 -11.83 35.43
CA GLU A 567 5.93 -12.79 35.35
C GLU A 567 6.33 -14.20 35.82
N GLY A 568 7.64 -14.45 35.96
CA GLY A 568 8.21 -15.70 36.45
C GLY A 568 9.69 -15.82 36.11
N LEU A 569 10.23 -17.03 36.18
CA LEU A 569 11.63 -17.33 35.85
C LEU A 569 11.73 -18.32 34.68
N ALA A 570 12.76 -18.18 33.86
CA ALA A 570 13.12 -19.16 32.84
C ALA A 570 14.63 -19.44 32.88
N GLY A 571 15.02 -20.65 32.49
CA GLY A 571 16.43 -20.97 32.44
C GLY A 571 16.71 -22.45 32.21
N THR A 572 17.91 -22.87 32.56
CA THR A 572 18.42 -24.21 32.28
C THR A 572 18.86 -24.95 33.53
N ILE A 573 18.65 -26.26 33.54
CA ILE A 573 19.21 -27.17 34.54
C ILE A 573 20.06 -28.21 33.80
N SER A 574 21.34 -28.28 34.12
CA SER A 574 22.32 -29.14 33.45
C SER A 574 23.09 -29.97 34.48
N ALA A 575 23.67 -31.09 34.05
CA ALA A 575 24.66 -31.77 34.87
C ALA A 575 25.85 -30.84 35.14
N PRO A 576 26.45 -30.87 36.35
CA PRO A 576 27.65 -30.10 36.64
C PRO A 576 28.74 -30.49 35.65
N ALA A 577 29.49 -29.51 35.17
CA ALA A 577 30.64 -29.79 34.32
C ALA A 577 31.59 -30.72 35.09
N GLU A 578 31.81 -31.94 34.61
CA GLU A 578 32.88 -32.79 35.12
C GLU A 578 34.17 -31.97 35.02
N ASP A 579 34.81 -31.74 36.17
CA ASP A 579 36.14 -31.18 36.23
C ASP A 579 37.01 -32.08 35.37
N SER A 580 37.33 -31.60 34.16
CA SER A 580 38.19 -32.30 33.21
C SER A 580 39.57 -32.33 33.84
N GLY A 581 39.78 -33.33 34.68
CA GLY A 581 41.06 -33.69 35.27
C GLY A 581 42.00 -34.08 34.15
N VAL A 582 42.68 -33.07 33.60
CA VAL A 582 43.95 -33.27 32.91
C VAL A 582 44.93 -33.76 33.98
N ARG A 583 45.21 -35.06 33.95
CA ARG A 583 46.46 -35.63 34.44
C ARG A 583 47.23 -36.19 33.26
#